data_AF-A0A2E5CBC8-F1
#
_entry.id   AF-A0A2E5CBC8-F1
#
_cell.length_a   1.000
_cell.length_b   1.000
_cell.length_c   1.000
_cell.angle_alpha   90.00
_cell.angle_beta   90.00
_cell.angle_gamma   90.00
#
_symmetry.space_group_name_H-M   'P 1'
#
loop_
_entity.id
_entity.type
_entity.pdbx_description
1 polymer ?
#
loop_
_entity_poly.entity_id
_entity_poly.type
_entity_poly.pdbx_seq_one_letter_code
_entity_poly.pdbx_strand_id
1 'polypeptide(L)'
;MPRRSESFDKYVAEQMQDLDYARETLVTSIEHFGESVEDALRYTIEKMGIKEFSELSGIQIQNISQFIKGKRNLKVETLDKYLSVFKLKSKIVVVQNEEDDVA
;
A
#
# COMPACT_ATOMS: atom_id res chain seq x y z
N MET A 1 -3.70 -20.13 25.73
CA MET A 1 -2.76 -19.45 24.83
C MET A 1 -3.53 -19.09 23.57
N PRO A 2 -3.70 -17.81 23.22
CA PRO A 2 -4.76 -17.44 22.30
C PRO A 2 -4.37 -17.84 20.88
N ARG A 3 -4.88 -19.00 20.44
CA ARG A 3 -5.03 -19.44 19.05
C ARG A 3 -5.96 -18.51 18.24
N ARG A 4 -5.94 -17.21 18.50
CA ARG A 4 -6.77 -16.19 17.83
C ARG A 4 -5.99 -15.42 16.78
N SER A 5 -4.65 -15.38 16.84
CA SER A 5 -3.85 -14.62 15.87
C SER A 5 -3.84 -15.27 14.48
N GLU A 6 -3.61 -16.59 14.36
CA GLU A 6 -3.56 -17.26 13.06
C GLU A 6 -4.88 -17.16 12.27
N SER A 7 -6.03 -17.38 12.92
CA SER A 7 -7.33 -17.26 12.24
C SER A 7 -7.64 -15.80 11.87
N PHE A 8 -7.21 -14.84 12.69
CA PHE A 8 -7.44 -13.42 12.42
C PHE A 8 -6.56 -12.93 11.27
N ASP A 9 -5.27 -13.28 11.26
CA ASP A 9 -4.36 -12.94 10.18
C ASP A 9 -4.80 -13.57 8.85
N LYS A 10 -5.28 -14.82 8.89
CA LYS A 10 -5.81 -15.51 7.70
C LYS A 10 -7.12 -14.88 7.21
N TYR A 11 -8.01 -14.51 8.11
CA TYR A 11 -9.24 -13.80 7.76
C TYR A 11 -8.94 -12.43 7.13
N VAL A 12 -8.00 -11.67 7.70
CA VAL A 12 -7.56 -10.39 7.14
C VAL A 12 -6.93 -10.58 5.76
N ALA A 13 -6.11 -11.62 5.56
CA ALA A 13 -5.54 -11.94 4.26
C ALA A 13 -6.62 -12.30 3.22
N GLU A 14 -7.66 -13.06 3.60
CA GLU A 14 -8.79 -13.36 2.73
C GLU A 14 -9.59 -12.10 2.36
N GLN A 15 -9.84 -11.21 3.33
CA GLN A 15 -10.52 -9.93 3.05
C GLN A 15 -9.67 -9.02 2.16
N MET A 16 -8.34 -9.04 2.31
CA MET A 16 -7.41 -8.28 1.46
C MET A 16 -7.35 -8.75 0.01
N GLN A 17 -7.91 -9.92 -0.33
CA GLN A 17 -8.12 -10.30 -1.72
C GLN A 17 -9.23 -9.48 -2.38
N ASP A 18 -10.13 -8.88 -1.58
CA ASP A 18 -11.10 -7.92 -2.08
C ASP A 18 -10.41 -6.56 -2.32
N LEU A 19 -10.46 -6.09 -3.57
CA LEU A 19 -9.88 -4.82 -3.99
C LEU A 19 -10.47 -3.62 -3.24
N ASP A 20 -11.75 -3.66 -2.88
CA ASP A 20 -12.40 -2.59 -2.15
C ASP A 20 -11.91 -2.53 -0.70
N TYR A 21 -11.73 -3.70 -0.06
CA TYR A 21 -11.17 -3.79 1.29
C TYR A 21 -9.69 -3.37 1.34
N ALA A 22 -8.90 -3.83 0.36
CA ALA A 22 -7.49 -3.44 0.25
C ALA A 22 -7.34 -1.94 -0.02
N ARG A 23 -8.23 -1.35 -0.83
CA ARG A 23 -8.29 0.10 -1.05
C ARG A 23 -8.59 0.84 0.25
N GLU A 24 -9.61 0.41 0.99
CA GLU A 24 -9.99 1.05 2.25
C GLU A 24 -8.86 0.97 3.28
N THR A 25 -8.18 -0.17 3.35
CA THR A 25 -7.01 -0.32 4.24
C THR A 25 -5.89 0.64 3.86
N LEU A 26 -5.59 0.77 2.57
CA LEU A 26 -4.56 1.68 2.09
C LEU A 26 -4.90 3.15 2.39
N VAL A 27 -6.14 3.56 2.13
CA VAL A 27 -6.62 4.92 2.45
C VAL A 27 -6.57 5.16 3.95
N THR A 28 -6.99 4.17 4.75
CA THR A 28 -6.94 4.27 6.22
C THR A 28 -5.50 4.42 6.72
N SER A 29 -4.55 3.65 6.19
CA SER A 29 -3.12 3.80 6.49
C SER A 29 -2.61 5.23 6.23
N ILE A 30 -2.99 5.82 5.10
CA ILE A 30 -2.54 7.17 4.75
C ILE A 30 -3.24 8.24 5.60
N GLU A 31 -4.57 8.18 5.72
CA GLU A 31 -5.36 9.23 6.36
C GLU A 31 -5.33 9.16 7.89
N HIS A 32 -5.41 7.96 8.47
CA HIS A 32 -5.51 7.77 9.92
C HIS A 32 -4.15 7.54 10.58
N PHE A 33 -3.25 6.80 9.92
CA PHE A 33 -1.92 6.51 10.48
C PHE A 33 -0.85 7.50 9.99
N GLY A 34 -1.17 8.35 9.00
CA GLY A 34 -0.22 9.31 8.44
C GLY A 34 0.94 8.63 7.70
N GLU A 35 0.77 7.37 7.28
CA GLU A 35 1.81 6.63 6.58
C GLU A 35 2.04 7.24 5.19
N SER A 36 3.28 7.11 4.71
CA SER A 36 3.57 7.46 3.32
C SER A 36 2.78 6.54 2.39
N VAL A 37 2.40 7.03 1.21
CA VAL A 37 1.69 6.23 0.20
C VAL A 37 2.48 4.96 -0.14
N GLU A 38 3.81 5.05 -0.14
CA GLU A 38 4.67 3.88 -0.39
C GLU A 38 4.57 2.85 0.74
N ASP A 39 4.61 3.26 2.00
CA ASP A 39 4.53 2.34 3.15
C ASP A 39 3.16 1.68 3.23
N ALA A 40 2.09 2.47 3.04
CA ALA A 40 0.72 1.97 2.97
C ALA A 40 0.56 0.94 1.83
N LEU A 41 1.14 1.21 0.65
CA LEU A 41 1.18 0.26 -0.46
C LEU A 41 1.92 -1.02 -0.10
N ARG A 42 3.09 -0.92 0.54
CA ARG A 42 3.86 -2.11 0.95
C ARG A 42 3.06 -2.98 1.89
N TYR A 43 2.48 -2.38 2.92
CA TYR A 43 1.65 -3.09 3.89
C TYR A 43 0.47 -3.80 3.22
N THR A 44 -0.25 -3.07 2.36
CA THR A 44 -1.43 -3.59 1.66
C THR A 44 -1.06 -4.74 0.72
N ILE A 45 0.01 -4.61 -0.06
CA ILE A 45 0.47 -5.65 -0.99
C ILE A 45 1.00 -6.87 -0.23
N GLU A 46 1.68 -6.67 0.89
CA GLU A 46 2.17 -7.78 1.72
C GLU A 46 1.01 -8.59 2.34
N LYS A 47 -0.05 -7.91 2.75
CA LYS A 47 -1.27 -8.53 3.29
C LYS A 47 -2.14 -9.20 2.22
N MET A 48 -2.24 -8.62 1.03
CA MET A 48 -2.96 -9.18 -0.12
C MET A 48 -2.22 -10.38 -0.72
N GLY A 49 -0.89 -10.26 -0.85
CA GLY A 49 -0.04 -11.22 -1.53
C GLY A 49 0.59 -10.66 -2.80
N ILE A 50 1.90 -10.90 -2.96
CA ILE A 50 2.70 -10.40 -4.08
C ILE A 50 2.24 -10.99 -5.41
N LYS A 51 1.76 -12.24 -5.41
CA LYS A 51 1.36 -12.94 -6.64
C LYS A 51 0.04 -12.39 -7.16
N GLU A 52 -0.94 -12.27 -6.28
CA GLU A 52 -2.27 -11.71 -6.53
C GLU A 52 -2.13 -10.29 -7.08
N PHE A 53 -1.32 -9.46 -6.41
CA PHE A 53 -1.05 -8.10 -6.86
C PHE A 53 -0.31 -8.05 -8.21
N SER A 54 0.62 -8.98 -8.47
CA SER A 54 1.34 -9.08 -9.75
C SER A 54 0.39 -9.38 -10.91
N GLU A 55 -0.57 -10.28 -10.71
CA GLU A 55 -1.58 -10.63 -11.71
C GLU A 55 -2.53 -9.45 -11.99
N LEU A 56 -2.94 -8.73 -10.94
CA LEU A 56 -3.82 -7.57 -11.06
C LEU A 56 -3.14 -6.35 -11.71
N SER A 57 -1.88 -6.09 -11.37
CA SER A 57 -1.11 -4.94 -11.86
C SER A 57 -0.42 -5.19 -13.20
N GLY A 58 -0.21 -6.45 -13.58
CA GLY A 58 0.65 -6.84 -14.71
C GLY A 58 2.14 -6.56 -14.48
N ILE A 59 2.55 -6.27 -13.23
CA ILE A 59 3.92 -5.93 -12.87
C ILE A 59 4.63 -7.19 -12.43
N GLN A 60 5.88 -7.37 -12.84
CA GLN A 60 6.66 -8.55 -12.47
C GLN A 60 6.83 -8.67 -10.94
N ILE A 61 6.59 -9.88 -10.41
CA ILE A 61 6.78 -10.25 -9.00
C ILE A 61 8.12 -9.75 -8.43
N GLN A 62 9.21 -9.82 -9.21
CA GLN A 62 10.53 -9.35 -8.76
C GLN A 62 10.53 -7.84 -8.46
N ASN A 63 9.88 -7.03 -9.27
CA ASN A 63 9.79 -5.59 -9.07
C ASN A 63 8.98 -5.26 -7.81
N ILE A 64 7.86 -5.95 -7.62
CA ILE A 64 7.01 -5.80 -6.44
C ILE A 64 7.77 -6.24 -5.19
N SER A 65 8.47 -7.38 -5.23
CA SER A 65 9.28 -7.86 -4.10
C SER A 65 10.41 -6.90 -3.74
N GLN A 66 11.07 -6.28 -4.73
CA GLN A 66 12.10 -5.27 -4.44
C GLN A 66 11.52 -3.99 -3.84
N PHE A 67 10.33 -3.59 -4.28
CA PHE A 67 9.60 -2.46 -3.71
C PHE A 67 9.24 -2.71 -2.24
N ILE A 68 8.65 -3.87 -1.92
CA ILE A 68 8.29 -4.25 -0.54
C ILE A 68 9.53 -4.28 0.36
N LYS A 69 10.66 -4.76 -0.15
CA LYS A 69 11.95 -4.78 0.58
C LYS A 69 12.57 -3.39 0.79
N GLY A 70 11.93 -2.31 0.34
CA GLY A 70 12.45 -0.95 0.44
C GLY A 70 13.73 -0.70 -0.35
N LYS A 71 14.08 -1.59 -1.28
CA LYS A 71 15.32 -1.48 -2.08
C LYS A 71 15.20 -0.50 -3.24
N ARG A 72 13.98 0.00 -3.51
CA ARG A 72 13.67 0.82 -4.68
C ARG A 72 12.56 1.82 -4.38
N ASN A 73 12.83 3.09 -4.67
CA ASN A 73 11.81 4.15 -4.71
C ASN A 73 11.02 4.05 -6.02
N LEU A 74 9.70 4.19 -5.94
CA LEU A 74 8.86 4.12 -7.14
C LEU A 74 8.91 5.46 -7.88
N LYS A 75 8.98 5.39 -9.21
CA LYS A 75 8.68 6.57 -10.04
C LYS A 75 7.19 6.86 -9.94
N VAL A 76 6.79 8.12 -10.09
CA VAL A 76 5.36 8.53 -10.11
C VAL A 76 4.54 7.69 -11.09
N GLU A 77 5.06 7.42 -12.28
CA GLU A 77 4.39 6.55 -13.27
C GLU A 77 4.15 5.12 -12.78
N THR A 78 5.08 4.61 -11.96
CA THR A 78 4.96 3.25 -11.38
C THR A 78 4.02 3.29 -10.18
N LEU A 79 4.09 4.33 -9.36
CA LEU A 79 3.15 4.55 -8.26
C LEU A 79 1.71 4.63 -8.77
N ASP A 80 1.46 5.37 -9.85
CA ASP A 80 0.15 5.45 -10.48
C ASP A 80 -0.33 4.09 -10.99
N LYS A 81 0.55 3.26 -11.55
CA LYS A 81 0.19 1.88 -11.92
C LYS A 81 -0.21 1.04 -10.71
N TYR A 82 0.52 1.17 -9.61
CA TYR A 82 0.20 0.44 -8.37
C TYR A 82 -1.15 0.91 -7.80
N LEU A 83 -1.38 2.21 -7.75
CA LEU A 83 -2.64 2.80 -7.27
C LEU A 83 -3.82 2.46 -8.20
N SER A 84 -3.58 2.32 -9.51
CA SER A 84 -4.62 2.01 -10.49
C SER A 84 -5.29 0.65 -10.24
N VAL A 85 -4.58 -0.31 -9.64
CA VAL A 85 -5.13 -1.62 -9.23
C VAL A 85 -6.28 -1.42 -8.24
N PHE A 86 -6.12 -0.46 -7.32
CA PHE A 86 -7.11 -0.08 -6.32
C PHE A 86 -8.10 0.96 -6.84
N LYS A 87 -8.08 1.27 -8.15
CA LYS A 87 -8.82 2.38 -8.77
C LYS A 87 -8.53 3.75 -8.12
N LEU A 88 -7.34 3.89 -7.55
CA LEU A 88 -6.84 5.13 -6.98
C LEU A 88 -5.94 5.86 -7.99
N LYS A 89 -5.82 7.17 -7.83
CA LYS A 89 -4.88 8.00 -8.58
C LYS A 89 -4.08 8.86 -7.63
N SER A 90 -2.79 9.04 -7.91
CA SER A 90 -2.02 10.05 -7.19
C SER A 90 -2.50 11.44 -7.60
N LYS A 91 -2.71 12.31 -6.62
CA LYS A 91 -2.92 13.75 -6.82
C LYS A 91 -1.77 14.46 -6.16
N ILE A 92 -0.94 15.11 -6.96
CA ILE A 92 0.14 15.95 -6.43
C ILE A 92 -0.51 17.24 -5.93
N VAL A 93 -0.40 17.50 -4.63
CA VAL A 93 -0.83 18.75 -4.00
C VAL A 93 0.41 19.43 -3.48
N VAL A 94 0.64 20.67 -3.90
CA VAL A 94 1.73 21.50 -3.37
C VAL A 94 1.22 22.11 -2.07
N VAL A 95 1.81 21.70 -0.95
CA VAL A 95 1.61 22.32 0.36
C VAL A 95 2.78 23.25 0.65
N GLN A 96 2.50 24.42 1.23
CA GLN A 96 3.56 25.26 1.78
C GLN A 96 4.12 24.55 3.00
N ASN A 97 5.43 24.35 3.05
CA ASN A 97 6.10 24.04 4.31
C ASN A 97 5.97 25.29 5.17
N GLU A 98 5.03 25.29 6.11
CA GLU A 98 5.18 26.09 7.31
C GLU A 98 6.34 25.43 8.08
N GLU A 99 7.58 25.83 7.75
CA GLU A 99 8.66 25.75 8.73
C GLU A 99 8.16 26.56 9.92
N ASP A 100 7.88 25.85 11.02
CA ASP A 100 7.73 26.47 12.33
C ASP A 100 8.94 27.39 12.53
N ASP A 101 8.68 28.68 12.39
CA ASP A 101 9.51 29.79 12.82
C ASP A 101 9.59 29.68 14.36
N VAL A 102 10.46 28.79 14.85
CA VAL A 102 10.81 28.74 16.27
C VAL A 102 11.82 29.86 16.50
N ALA A 103 11.25 31.06 16.70
CA ALA A 103 11.91 32.26 17.20
C ALA A 103 12.49 32.09 18.61
#